data_AF-A0A258KE40-F1
#
_entry.id   AF-A0A258KE40-F1
#
_cell.length_a   1.000
_cell.length_b   1.000
_cell.length_c   1.000
_cell.angle_alpha   90.00
_cell.angle_beta   90.00
_cell.angle_gamma   90.00
#
_symmetry.space_group_name_H-M   'P 1'
#
loop_
_entity.id
_entity.type
_entity.pdbx_description
1 polymer ?
#
loop_
_entity_poly.entity_id
_entity_poly.type
_entity_poly.pdbx_seq_one_letter_code
_entity_poly.pdbx_strand_id
1 'polypeptide(L)'
;MDVENFIPTRSQVRIYFDQKGFNEAEANSFYDFFDLSKWVGKKGAPIKNWRTKALEWMWKLQKNHPYQRSKAKMIINGKYL
;
A
#
# COMPACT_ATOMS: atom_id res chain seq x y z
N MET A 1 -4.97 11.18 -25.32
CA MET A 1 -5.19 9.95 -24.53
C MET A 1 -5.29 10.39 -23.09
N ASP A 2 -6.52 10.50 -22.62
CA ASP A 2 -6.88 10.90 -21.26
C ASP A 2 -6.17 9.99 -20.26
N VAL A 3 -5.22 10.54 -19.53
CA VAL A 3 -4.70 9.91 -18.31
C VAL A 3 -5.79 10.00 -17.26
N GLU A 4 -6.81 9.15 -17.40
CA GLU A 4 -7.91 9.05 -16.45
C GLU A 4 -7.31 8.87 -15.05
N ASN A 5 -7.56 9.85 -14.18
CA ASN A 5 -7.23 9.80 -12.77
C ASN A 5 -8.03 8.65 -12.14
N PHE A 6 -7.53 7.42 -12.29
CA PHE A 6 -8.24 6.23 -11.84
C PHE A 6 -8.01 6.06 -10.34
N ILE A 7 -8.93 6.61 -9.56
CA ILE A 7 -9.08 6.26 -8.15
C ILE A 7 -9.30 4.74 -8.10
N PRO A 8 -8.43 3.99 -7.40
CA PRO A 8 -8.55 2.54 -7.40
C PRO A 8 -9.79 2.12 -6.61
N THR A 9 -10.32 0.95 -6.94
CA THR A 9 -11.26 0.25 -6.06
C THR A 9 -10.53 -0.40 -4.90
N ARG A 10 -11.26 -0.68 -3.81
CA ARG A 10 -10.71 -1.39 -2.65
C ARG A 10 -10.09 -2.74 -3.05
N SER A 11 -10.74 -3.49 -3.96
CA SER A 11 -10.23 -4.76 -4.47
C SER A 11 -8.90 -4.60 -5.23
N GLN A 12 -8.75 -3.57 -6.06
CA GLN A 12 -7.48 -3.30 -6.75
C GLN A 12 -6.35 -2.98 -5.78
N VAL A 13 -6.64 -2.24 -4.71
CA VAL A 13 -5.66 -1.98 -3.64
C VAL A 13 -5.28 -3.29 -2.94
N ARG A 14 -6.25 -4.12 -2.55
CA ARG A 14 -5.99 -5.41 -1.90
C ARG A 14 -5.09 -6.33 -2.73
N ILE A 15 -5.43 -6.51 -4.01
CA ILE A 15 -4.63 -7.33 -4.95
C ILE A 15 -3.21 -6.77 -5.06
N TYR A 16 -3.05 -5.45 -5.14
CA TYR A 16 -1.73 -4.82 -5.24
C TYR A 16 -0.88 -5.01 -3.97
N PHE A 17 -1.49 -4.92 -2.79
CA PHE A 17 -0.79 -5.14 -1.52
C PHE A 17 -0.42 -6.61 -1.34
N ASP A 18 -1.31 -7.53 -1.69
CA ASP A 18 -1.06 -8.98 -1.67
C ASP A 18 0.12 -9.37 -2.57
N GLN A 19 0.16 -8.86 -3.81
CA GLN A 19 1.28 -9.03 -4.73
C GLN A 19 2.63 -8.49 -4.19
N LYS A 20 2.58 -7.58 -3.22
CA LYS A 20 3.76 -7.01 -2.54
C LYS A 20 4.08 -7.70 -1.21
N GLY A 21 3.34 -8.75 -0.83
CA GLY A 21 3.51 -9.49 0.41
C GLY A 21 2.98 -8.75 1.64
N PHE A 22 2.09 -7.78 1.46
CA PHE A 22 1.40 -7.10 2.56
C PHE A 22 0.04 -7.74 2.80
N ASN A 23 -0.40 -7.76 4.05
CA ASN A 23 -1.69 -8.32 4.42
C ASN A 23 -2.87 -7.42 3.98
N GLU A 24 -4.07 -8.00 3.98
CA GLU A 24 -5.29 -7.27 3.60
C GLU A 24 -5.61 -6.11 4.58
N ALA A 25 -5.27 -6.25 5.86
CA ALA A 25 -5.53 -5.22 6.87
C ALA A 25 -4.79 -3.91 6.55
N GLU A 26 -3.54 -3.99 6.09
CA GLU A 26 -2.75 -2.84 5.63
C GLU A 26 -3.33 -2.23 4.36
N ALA A 27 -3.82 -3.08 3.43
CA ALA A 27 -4.47 -2.63 2.21
C ALA A 27 -5.76 -1.85 2.51
N ASN A 28 -6.57 -2.36 3.44
CA ASN A 28 -7.80 -1.69 3.90
C ASN A 28 -7.48 -0.36 4.59
N SER A 29 -6.49 -0.35 5.49
CA SER A 29 -6.04 0.86 6.19
C SER A 29 -5.55 1.94 5.22
N PHE A 30 -4.79 1.55 4.20
CA PHE A 30 -4.38 2.44 3.12
C PHE A 30 -5.59 2.99 2.37
N TYR A 31 -6.50 2.12 1.91
CA TYR A 31 -7.67 2.56 1.14
C TYR A 31 -8.51 3.55 1.94
N ASP A 32 -8.86 3.21 3.18
CA ASP A 32 -9.72 4.03 4.03
C ASP A 32 -9.11 5.41 4.32
N PHE A 33 -7.79 5.46 4.55
CA PHE A 33 -7.08 6.73 4.76
C PHE A 33 -7.20 7.67 3.54
N PHE A 34 -7.01 7.13 2.33
CA PHE A 34 -7.08 7.92 1.11
C PHE A 34 -8.51 8.20 0.67
N ASP A 35 -9.46 7.30 0.94
CA ASP A 35 -10.89 7.49 0.66
C ASP A 35 -11.49 8.60 1.53
N LEU A 36 -11.18 8.63 2.83
CA LEU A 36 -11.54 9.72 3.74
C LEU A 36 -10.94 11.06 3.30
N SER A 37 -9.73 11.01 2.74
CA SER A 37 -9.05 12.18 2.18
C SER A 37 -9.50 12.51 0.76
N LYS A 38 -10.57 11.88 0.23
CA LYS A 38 -11.07 12.04 -1.14
C LYS A 38 -9.98 11.93 -2.22
N TRP A 39 -8.97 11.11 -1.97
CA TRP A 39 -7.82 10.93 -2.84
C TRP A 39 -7.10 12.24 -3.20
N VAL A 40 -7.11 13.25 -2.30
CA VAL A 40 -6.32 14.47 -2.45
C VAL A 40 -5.03 14.42 -1.64
N GLY A 41 -3.96 14.96 -2.23
CA GLY A 41 -2.66 15.12 -1.57
C GLY A 41 -2.59 16.36 -0.68
N LYS A 42 -1.44 16.55 -0.02
CA LYS A 42 -1.19 17.65 0.95
C LYS A 42 -1.43 19.07 0.43
N LYS A 43 -1.36 19.30 -0.89
CA LYS A 43 -1.56 20.61 -1.52
C LYS A 43 -2.96 20.77 -2.13
N GLY A 44 -3.91 19.89 -1.76
CA GLY A 44 -5.25 19.84 -2.37
C GLY A 44 -5.26 19.26 -3.79
N ALA A 45 -4.10 18.89 -4.35
CA ALA A 45 -4.01 18.30 -5.67
C ALA A 45 -4.48 16.82 -5.65
N PRO A 46 -5.27 16.37 -6.63
CA PRO A 46 -5.69 14.98 -6.72
C PRO A 46 -4.49 14.05 -6.91
N ILE A 47 -4.54 12.89 -6.26
CA ILE A 47 -3.51 11.86 -6.37
C ILE A 47 -3.63 11.21 -7.75
N LYS A 48 -2.68 11.52 -8.63
CA LYS A 48 -2.61 10.92 -9.97
C LYS A 48 -2.17 9.46 -9.94
N ASN A 49 -1.28 9.12 -9.01
CA ASN A 49 -0.64 7.80 -8.93
C ASN A 49 -0.81 7.17 -7.55
N TRP A 50 -1.94 6.51 -7.33
CA TRP A 50 -2.22 5.82 -6.06
C TRP A 50 -1.20 4.72 -5.75
N ARG A 51 -0.64 4.05 -6.78
CA ARG A 51 0.40 3.03 -6.60
C ARG A 51 1.68 3.60 -5.99
N THR A 52 2.07 4.82 -6.37
CA THR A 52 3.20 5.52 -5.73
C THR A 52 2.91 5.79 -4.26
N LYS A 53 1.67 6.16 -3.92
CA LYS A 53 1.25 6.33 -2.52
C LYS A 53 1.20 5.03 -1.75
N ALA A 54 0.79 3.94 -2.38
CA ALA A 54 0.85 2.59 -1.80
C ALA A 54 2.30 2.19 -1.49
N LEU A 55 3.24 2.45 -2.41
CA LEU A 55 4.67 2.21 -2.14
C LEU A 55 5.19 3.08 -0.98
N GLU A 56 4.86 4.38 -0.95
CA GLU A 56 5.22 5.24 0.19
C GLU A 56 4.65 4.73 1.52
N TRP A 57 3.42 4.22 1.52
CA TRP A 57 2.77 3.61 2.68
C TRP A 57 3.53 2.39 3.16
N MET A 58 3.79 1.44 2.25
CA MET A 58 4.55 0.22 2.51
C MET A 58 5.96 0.51 3.05
N TRP A 59 6.63 1.54 2.53
CA TRP A 59 7.93 1.97 3.04
C TRP A 59 7.86 2.50 4.47
N LYS A 60 6.80 3.24 4.82
CA LYS A 60 6.59 3.74 6.20
C LYS A 60 6.31 2.60 7.18
N LEU A 61 5.50 1.63 6.79
CA LEU A 61 5.23 0.44 7.60
C LEU A 61 6.53 -0.31 7.92
N GLN A 62 7.33 -0.58 6.90
CA GLN A 62 8.62 -1.27 7.07
C GLN A 62 9.61 -0.49 7.94
N LYS A 63 9.62 0.85 7.85
CA LYS A 63 10.46 1.70 8.70
C LYS A 63 10.03 1.68 10.16
N ASN A 64 8.72 1.64 10.42
CA ASN A 64 8.17 1.60 11.78
C ASN A 64 8.18 0.19 12.39
N HIS A 65 8.41 -0.86 11.60
CA HIS A 65 8.62 -2.23 12.05
C HIS A 65 10.07 -2.69 11.81
N PRO A 66 11.06 -2.24 12.61
CA PRO A 66 12.45 -2.69 12.47
C PRO A 66 12.59 -4.23 12.58
N TYR A 67 11.66 -4.91 13.25
CA TYR A 67 11.60 -6.37 13.37
C TYR A 67 11.09 -7.12 12.12
N GLN A 68 10.44 -6.46 11.16
CA GLN A 68 9.99 -7.11 9.91
C GLN A 68 11.08 -7.22 8.85
N ARG A 69 12.21 -6.50 8.99
CA ARG A 69 13.42 -6.72 8.16
C ARG A 69 13.91 -8.16 8.25
N SER A 70 13.67 -8.83 9.38
CA SER A 70 14.05 -10.22 9.60
C SER A 70 13.05 -11.22 8.99
N LYS A 71 11.76 -10.87 8.87
CA LYS A 71 10.75 -11.79 8.33
C LYS A 71 10.84 -11.92 6.81
N ALA A 72 11.21 -10.86 6.09
CA ALA A 72 11.52 -10.93 4.66
C ALA A 72 12.75 -11.80 4.34
N LYS A 73 13.67 -12.00 5.29
CA LYS A 73 14.75 -13.00 5.20
C LYS A 73 14.31 -14.43 5.55
N MET A 74 13.12 -14.63 6.11
CA MET A 74 12.62 -15.96 6.51
C MET A 74 11.73 -16.63 5.45
N ILE A 75 11.16 -15.87 4.50
CA ILE A 75 10.29 -16.43 3.45
C ILE A 75 11.08 -17.05 2.28
N ILE A 76 12.42 -16.98 2.31
CA ILE A 76 13.27 -17.68 1.34
C ILE A 76 13.59 -19.13 1.73
N ASN A 77 13.21 -19.61 2.93
CA ASN A 77 13.56 -20.96 3.40
C ASN A 77 12.43 -21.70 4.13
N GLY A 78 11.19 -21.61 3.63
CA GLY A 78 10.13 -22.63 3.79
C GLY A 78 10.10 -23.51 5.06
N LYS A 79 10.10 -22.93 6.27
CA LYS A 79 9.64 -23.64 7.47
C LYS A 79 9.37 -22.68 8.62
N TYR A 80 8.14 -22.73 9.13
CA TYR A 80 7.69 -22.03 10.32
C TYR A 80 8.32 -22.64 11.58
N LEU A 81 8.73 -21.79 12.52
CA LEU A 81 8.62 -22.01 13.96
C LEU A 81 8.18 -20.69 14.60
#